data_AF-Q8NSU7-F1
#
_entry.id   AF-Q8NSU7-F1
#
_cell.length_a   1.000
_cell.length_b   1.000
_cell.length_c   1.000
_cell.angle_alpha   90.00
_cell.angle_beta   90.00
_cell.angle_gamma   90.00
#
_symmetry.space_group_name_H-M   'P 1'
#
loop_
_entity.id
_entity.type
_entity.pdbx_description
1 polymer ?
#
loop_
_entity_poly.entity_id
_entity_poly.type
_entity_poly.pdbx_seq_one_letter_code
_entity_poly.pdbx_strand_id
1 'polypeptide(L)'
;MKDLGKLQRAIEENLAEHFCHLHRHLASATITHTDGLLIADSSLDDDTFNIIAGARFTPEIAAARIAETTAFVEHALRPFSWWVGPASSPRNIGELLVEAQ
;
A
#
# COMPACT_ATOMS: atom_id res chain seq x y z
N MET A 1 -19.05 -8.82 17.32
CA MET A 1 -17.68 -9.23 16.95
C MET A 1 -17.54 -9.75 15.51
N LYS A 2 -18.45 -10.58 14.96
CA LYS A 2 -18.33 -11.10 13.56
C LYS A 2 -18.22 -10.03 12.45
N ASP A 3 -18.60 -8.79 12.72
CA ASP A 3 -18.61 -7.71 11.74
C ASP A 3 -17.36 -6.80 11.77
N LEU A 4 -16.53 -6.89 12.83
CA LEU A 4 -15.40 -5.96 12.99
C LEU A 4 -14.34 -6.16 11.90
N GLY A 5 -13.97 -7.41 11.61
CA GLY A 5 -13.00 -7.69 10.55
C GLY A 5 -13.52 -7.34 9.14
N LYS A 6 -14.84 -7.37 8.93
CA LYS A 6 -15.45 -6.91 7.68
C LYS A 6 -15.40 -5.39 7.58
N LEU A 7 -15.72 -4.68 8.65
CA LEU A 7 -15.64 -3.23 8.72
C LEU A 7 -14.21 -2.72 8.55
N GLN A 8 -13.22 -3.36 9.21
CA GLN A 8 -11.81 -3.00 9.07
C GLN A 8 -11.35 -3.14 7.61
N ARG A 9 -11.73 -4.23 6.92
CA ARG A 9 -11.44 -4.38 5.48
C ARG A 9 -12.09 -3.28 4.65
N ALA A 10 -13.37 -3.01 4.88
CA ALA A 10 -14.07 -1.95 4.15
C ALA A 10 -13.44 -0.56 4.38
N ILE A 11 -12.96 -0.27 5.60
CA ILE A 11 -12.24 0.98 5.90
C ILE A 11 -10.98 1.09 5.03
N GLU A 12 -10.15 0.05 4.98
CA GLU A 12 -8.92 0.09 4.19
C GLU A 12 -9.17 0.13 2.69
N GLU A 13 -10.14 -0.63 2.19
CA GLU A 13 -10.52 -0.64 0.77
C GLU A 13 -11.03 0.73 0.33
N ASN A 14 -11.90 1.36 1.14
CA ASN A 14 -12.40 2.70 0.86
C ASN A 14 -11.29 3.76 0.91
N LEU A 15 -10.34 3.65 1.85
CA LEU A 15 -9.21 4.56 1.93
C LEU A 15 -8.24 4.38 0.76
N ALA A 16 -7.95 3.14 0.36
CA ALA A 16 -7.11 2.88 -0.81
C ALA A 16 -7.74 3.44 -2.10
N GLU A 17 -9.06 3.28 -2.28
CA GLU A 17 -9.79 3.90 -3.40
C GLU A 17 -9.80 5.43 -3.31
N HIS A 18 -9.92 6.00 -2.12
CA HIS A 18 -9.83 7.45 -1.92
C HIS A 18 -8.45 7.99 -2.34
N PHE A 19 -7.37 7.34 -1.88
CA PHE A 19 -6.00 7.76 -2.18
C PHE A 19 -5.68 7.71 -3.67
N CYS A 20 -6.18 6.71 -4.40
CA CYS A 20 -5.88 6.53 -5.82
C CYS A 20 -6.90 7.17 -6.77
N HIS A 21 -7.97 7.78 -6.25
CA HIS A 21 -9.08 8.28 -7.07
C HIS A 21 -8.62 9.26 -8.15
N LEU A 22 -7.79 10.24 -7.77
CA LEU A 22 -7.32 11.27 -8.70
C LEU A 22 -6.28 10.76 -9.70
N HIS A 23 -5.51 9.72 -9.36
CA HIS A 23 -4.53 9.09 -10.25
C HIS A 23 -5.18 8.56 -11.53
N ARG A 24 -6.42 8.08 -11.46
CA ARG A 24 -7.18 7.58 -12.63
C ARG A 24 -7.42 8.65 -13.70
N HIS A 25 -7.26 9.93 -13.35
CA HIS A 25 -7.49 11.07 -14.22
C HIS A 25 -6.20 11.78 -14.65
N LEU A 26 -5.04 11.29 -14.23
CA LEU A 26 -3.73 11.84 -14.58
C LEU A 26 -3.04 10.90 -15.59
N ALA A 27 -2.75 11.41 -16.79
CA ALA A 27 -2.17 10.59 -17.86
C ALA A 27 -0.78 10.00 -17.50
N SER A 28 -0.05 10.64 -16.60
CA SER A 28 1.27 10.21 -16.13
C SER A 28 1.22 9.31 -14.90
N ALA A 29 0.07 9.18 -14.25
CA ALA A 29 -0.07 8.38 -13.04
C ALA A 29 -0.33 6.90 -13.36
N THR A 30 0.02 6.03 -12.43
CA THR A 30 -0.25 4.59 -12.53
C THR A 30 -0.89 4.08 -11.24
N ILE A 31 -1.72 3.04 -11.39
CA ILE A 31 -2.32 2.31 -10.28
C ILE A 31 -2.07 0.83 -10.54
N THR A 32 -1.31 0.19 -9.65
CA THR A 32 -0.99 -1.23 -9.71
C THR A 32 -1.69 -1.96 -8.58
N HIS A 33 -2.47 -2.99 -8.93
CA HIS A 33 -3.05 -3.93 -7.97
C HIS A 33 -2.30 -5.26 -8.06
N THR A 34 -1.75 -5.74 -6.94
CA THR A 34 -0.99 -7.00 -6.91
C THR A 34 -1.16 -7.71 -5.57
N ASP A 35 -1.63 -8.96 -5.58
CA ASP A 35 -1.70 -9.87 -4.42
C ASP A 35 -2.06 -9.23 -3.07
N GLY A 36 -3.17 -8.50 -3.04
CA GLY A 36 -3.63 -7.84 -1.81
C GLY A 36 -2.83 -6.59 -1.44
N LEU A 37 -2.32 -5.87 -2.44
CA LEU A 37 -1.65 -4.58 -2.31
C LEU A 37 -2.11 -3.66 -3.45
N LEU A 38 -2.24 -2.37 -3.14
CA LEU A 38 -2.42 -1.30 -4.11
C LEU A 38 -1.19 -0.38 -4.05
N ILE A 39 -0.65 -0.02 -5.22
CA ILE A 39 0.40 0.97 -5.38
C ILE A 39 -0.14 2.05 -6.32
N ALA A 40 -0.26 3.28 -5.83
CA ALA A 40 -0.66 4.45 -6.60
C ALA A 40 0.53 5.39 -6.74
N ASP A 41 0.96 5.64 -7.98
CA ASP A 41 2.08 6.51 -8.32
C ASP A 41 1.53 7.70 -9.13
N SER A 42 1.62 8.90 -8.57
CA SER A 42 1.11 10.11 -9.20
C SER A 42 2.06 10.75 -10.21
N SER A 43 3.31 10.27 -10.30
CA SER A 43 4.45 10.91 -10.96
C SER A 43 4.96 12.21 -10.35
N LEU A 44 4.42 12.63 -9.20
CA LEU A 44 4.89 13.78 -8.45
C LEU A 44 6.03 13.38 -7.51
N ASP A 45 6.94 14.31 -7.25
CA ASP A 45 8.05 14.14 -6.31
C ASP A 45 7.62 14.46 -4.86
N ASP A 46 6.52 13.83 -4.42
CA ASP A 46 5.91 14.03 -3.11
C ASP A 46 5.14 12.75 -2.70
N ASP A 47 5.47 12.20 -1.55
CA ASP A 47 4.95 10.90 -1.09
C ASP A 47 3.49 10.96 -0.64
N THR A 48 2.97 12.17 -0.37
CA THR A 48 1.54 12.40 -0.12
C THR A 48 0.68 11.85 -1.26
N PHE A 49 1.20 11.90 -2.49
CA PHE A 49 0.50 11.46 -3.69
C PHE A 49 0.99 10.11 -4.21
N ASN A 50 1.96 9.47 -3.55
CA ASN A 50 2.53 8.20 -3.98
C ASN A 50 2.36 7.18 -2.84
N ILE A 51 1.32 6.36 -2.92
CA ILE A 51 0.84 5.57 -1.79
C ILE A 51 0.91 4.07 -2.08
N ILE A 52 1.37 3.32 -1.10
CA ILE A 52 1.27 1.87 -1.03
C ILE A 52 0.29 1.51 0.08
N ALA A 53 -0.82 0.83 -0.22
CA ALA A 53 -1.90 0.60 0.75
C ALA A 53 -2.55 -0.79 0.63
N GLY A 54 -3.24 -1.16 1.71
CA GLY A 54 -4.10 -2.34 1.75
C GLY A 54 -3.37 -3.68 1.88
N ALA A 55 -2.10 -3.66 2.28
CA ALA A 55 -1.21 -4.82 2.35
C ALA A 55 -1.79 -5.97 3.17
N ARG A 56 -1.99 -7.13 2.53
CA ARG A 56 -2.51 -8.34 3.15
C ARG A 56 -1.65 -9.56 2.82
N PHE A 57 -0.46 -9.60 3.40
CA PHE A 57 0.48 -10.70 3.24
C PHE A 57 0.24 -11.78 4.30
N THR A 58 0.67 -13.01 3.98
CA THR A 58 0.87 -14.02 5.01
C THR A 58 2.19 -13.75 5.74
N PRO A 59 2.34 -14.15 7.02
CA PRO A 59 3.58 -13.92 7.76
C PRO A 59 4.83 -14.49 7.05
N GLU A 60 4.69 -15.62 6.35
CA GLU A 60 5.78 -16.34 5.70
C GLU A 60 6.38 -15.56 4.51
N ILE A 61 5.57 -14.73 3.84
CA ILE A 61 5.99 -13.99 2.64
C ILE A 61 6.12 -12.49 2.87
N ALA A 62 5.72 -11.98 4.05
CA ALA A 62 5.59 -10.55 4.30
C ALA A 62 6.91 -9.79 4.03
N ALA A 63 8.03 -10.28 4.56
CA ALA A 63 9.34 -9.65 4.35
C ALA A 63 9.74 -9.62 2.86
N ALA A 64 9.52 -10.73 2.14
CA ALA A 64 9.83 -10.81 0.72
C ALA A 64 8.96 -9.86 -0.10
N ARG A 65 7.65 -9.75 0.21
CA ARG A 65 6.73 -8.84 -0.47
C ARG A 65 7.02 -7.37 -0.18
N ILE A 66 7.44 -7.02 1.04
CA ILE A 66 7.90 -5.67 1.36
C ILE A 66 9.12 -5.34 0.51
N ALA A 67 10.16 -6.19 0.50
CA ALA A 67 11.37 -5.95 -0.26
C ALA A 67 11.11 -5.84 -1.77
N GLU A 68 10.28 -6.72 -2.33
CA GLU A 68 9.86 -6.67 -3.74
C GLU A 68 9.15 -5.36 -4.07
N THR A 69 8.22 -4.93 -3.21
CA THR A 69 7.45 -3.69 -3.40
C THR A 69 8.36 -2.47 -3.31
N THR A 70 9.25 -2.42 -2.31
CA THR A 70 10.21 -1.32 -2.13
C THR A 70 11.11 -1.20 -3.36
N ALA A 71 11.71 -2.31 -3.82
CA ALA A 71 12.52 -2.30 -5.03
C ALA A 71 11.74 -1.85 -6.28
N PHE A 72 10.48 -2.28 -6.41
CA PHE A 72 9.60 -1.85 -7.50
C PHE A 72 9.40 -0.33 -7.51
N VAL A 73 9.12 0.29 -6.36
CA VAL A 73 8.87 1.74 -6.30
C VAL A 73 10.15 2.58 -6.31
N GLU A 74 11.29 2.04 -5.86
CA GLU A 74 12.60 2.72 -5.96
C GLU A 74 12.98 3.02 -7.42
N HIS A 75 12.61 2.14 -8.36
CA HIS A 75 12.81 2.38 -9.79
C HIS A 75 12.09 3.63 -10.32
N ALA A 76 11.05 4.11 -9.64
CA ALA A 76 10.34 5.33 -10.03
C ALA A 76 11.09 6.61 -9.66
N LEU A 77 12.15 6.53 -8.84
CA LEU A 77 13.01 7.64 -8.39
C LEU A 77 12.21 8.80 -7.78
N ARG A 78 11.21 8.48 -6.97
CA ARG A 78 10.35 9.44 -6.25
C ARG A 78 9.90 8.82 -4.92
N PRO A 79 9.54 9.62 -3.90
CA PRO A 79 9.22 9.09 -2.58
C PRO A 79 7.82 8.47 -2.56
N PHE A 80 7.64 7.42 -1.75
CA PHE A 80 6.37 6.72 -1.52
C PHE A 80 6.12 6.54 -0.03
N SER A 81 4.84 6.59 0.35
CA SER A 81 4.37 6.36 1.72
C SER A 81 3.60 5.04 1.82
N TRP A 82 3.95 4.20 2.80
CA TRP A 82 3.18 3.01 3.15
C TRP A 82 2.06 3.39 4.12
N TRP A 83 0.82 3.07 3.75
CA TRP A 83 -0.32 3.22 4.64
C TRP A 83 -0.67 1.87 5.27
N VAL A 84 -0.47 1.77 6.58
CA VAL A 84 -0.81 0.59 7.41
C VAL A 84 -2.10 0.86 8.15
N GLY A 85 -3.10 0.00 7.94
CA GLY A 85 -4.40 0.10 8.58
C GLY A 85 -4.75 -1.09 9.48
N PRO A 86 -5.99 -1.12 9.98
CA PRO A 86 -6.45 -2.13 10.93
C PRO A 86 -6.70 -3.54 10.35
N ALA A 87 -6.81 -3.67 9.03
CA ALA A 87 -6.93 -4.95 8.32
C ALA A 87 -5.62 -5.39 7.66
N SER A 88 -4.59 -4.57 7.73
CA SER A 88 -3.27 -4.86 7.20
C SER A 88 -2.68 -6.10 7.89
N SER A 89 -2.06 -6.95 7.08
CA SER A 89 -1.54 -8.24 7.52
C SER A 89 -0.11 -8.45 6.99
N PRO A 90 0.81 -8.98 7.83
CA PRO A 90 0.61 -9.41 9.21
C PRO A 90 0.37 -8.23 10.18
N ARG A 91 -0.15 -8.50 11.39
CA ARG A 91 -0.49 -7.43 12.36
C ARG A 91 0.70 -6.55 12.75
N ASN A 92 1.92 -7.09 12.67
CA ASN A 92 3.16 -6.36 12.93
C ASN A 92 3.82 -5.81 11.65
N ILE A 93 3.08 -5.67 10.54
CA ILE A 93 3.65 -5.19 9.28
C ILE A 93 4.34 -3.82 9.40
N GLY A 94 3.88 -2.95 10.30
CA GLY A 94 4.56 -1.68 10.58
C GLY A 94 5.98 -1.86 11.13
N GLU A 95 6.19 -2.87 11.99
CA GLU A 95 7.54 -3.21 12.50
C GLU A 95 8.41 -3.77 11.37
N LEU A 96 7.86 -4.68 10.56
CA LEU A 96 8.56 -5.25 9.40
C LEU A 96 8.97 -4.18 8.37
N LEU A 97 8.15 -3.15 8.18
CA LEU A 97 8.46 -2.02 7.31
C LEU A 97 9.62 -1.18 7.86
N VAL A 98 9.67 -0.95 9.18
CA VAL A 98 10.78 -0.23 9.83
C VAL A 98 12.08 -1.04 9.76
N GLU A 99 12.00 -2.36 9.91
CA GLU A 99 13.16 -3.26 9.80
C GLU A 99 13.73 -3.38 8.38
N ALA A 100 12.92 -3.06 7.36
CA ALA A 100 13.30 -3.17 5.95
C ALA A 100 13.93 -1.88 5.38
N GLN A 101 14.04 -0.81 6.17
CA GLN A 101 14.70 0.46 5.82
C GLN A 101 16.18 0.45 6.21
#